data_AF-A0A420VW52-F1
#
_entry.id   AF-A0A420VW52-F1
#
_cell.length_a   1.000
_cell.length_b   1.000
_cell.length_c   1.000
_cell.angle_alpha   90.00
_cell.angle_beta   90.00
_cell.angle_gamma   90.00
#
_symmetry.space_group_name_H-M   'P 1'
#
loop_
_entity.id
_entity.type
_entity.pdbx_description
1 polymer ?
#
loop_
_entity_poly.entity_id
_entity_poly.type
_entity_poly.pdbx_seq_one_letter_code
_entity_poly.pdbx_strand_id
1 'polypeptide(L)'
;MNKYLRKGLREIIIGTLFVILGYYLMEQRSNWYKLAMIIGVITFGIGVLTLIYRMIRKVDRNALIEMREEAHKEEIHKKEKEGDAEQN
;
A
#
# COMPACT_ATOMS: atom_id res chain seq x y z
N MET A 1 -2.90 4.31 -10.39
CA MET A 1 -2.26 4.08 -9.07
C MET A 1 -3.19 4.47 -7.92
N ASN A 2 -3.58 3.50 -7.09
CA ASN A 2 -4.60 3.63 -6.04
C ASN A 2 -4.34 4.88 -5.14
N LYS A 3 -5.36 5.74 -4.97
CA LYS A 3 -5.26 7.03 -4.24
C LYS A 3 -4.74 6.84 -2.81
N TYR A 4 -5.00 5.67 -2.25
CA TYR A 4 -4.59 5.25 -0.91
C TYR A 4 -3.13 4.79 -0.81
N LEU A 5 -2.56 4.17 -1.85
CA LEU A 5 -1.11 3.84 -1.86
C LEU A 5 -0.26 5.12 -1.90
N ARG A 6 -0.70 6.13 -2.65
CA ARG A 6 -0.05 7.45 -2.74
C ARG A 6 -0.06 8.24 -1.43
N LYS A 7 -0.91 7.89 -0.47
CA LYS A 7 -0.99 8.59 0.81
C LYS A 7 0.04 8.04 1.80
N GLY A 8 0.14 6.71 1.92
CA GLY A 8 1.18 6.08 2.75
C GLY A 8 2.60 6.34 2.22
N LEU A 9 2.77 6.35 0.90
CA LEU A 9 4.07 6.72 0.31
C LEU A 9 4.46 8.18 0.60
N ARG A 10 3.50 9.10 0.65
CA ARG A 10 3.76 10.50 1.03
C ARG A 10 4.17 10.63 2.50
N GLU A 11 3.53 9.88 3.39
CA GLU A 11 3.89 9.87 4.81
C GLU A 11 5.33 9.37 5.03
N ILE A 12 5.76 8.33 4.29
CA ILE A 12 7.15 7.86 4.31
C ILE A 12 8.11 8.94 3.80
N ILE A 13 7.82 9.56 2.65
CA ILE A 13 8.67 10.63 2.08
C ILE A 13 8.81 11.80 3.07
N ILE A 14 7.71 12.21 3.69
CA ILE A 14 7.72 13.30 4.68
C ILE A 14 8.53 12.89 5.92
N GLY A 15 8.35 11.67 6.43
CA GLY A 15 9.14 11.15 7.55
C GLY A 15 10.63 11.12 7.26
N THR A 16 11.04 10.65 6.07
CA THR A 16 12.44 10.64 5.63
C THR A 16 13.01 12.05 5.54
N LEU A 17 12.27 13.01 4.97
CA LEU A 17 12.70 14.41 4.91
C LEU A 17 12.90 15.02 6.30
N PHE A 18 12.03 14.68 7.27
CA PHE A 18 12.19 15.13 8.65
C PHE A 18 13.44 14.56 9.33
N VAL A 19 13.80 13.30 9.04
CA VAL A 19 15.04 12.69 9.55
C VAL A 19 16.26 13.40 8.96
N ILE A 20 16.27 13.64 7.64
CA ILE A 20 17.36 14.38 6.97
C ILE A 20 17.48 15.80 7.54
N LEU A 21 16.35 16.49 7.74
CA LEU A 21 16.31 17.81 8.37
C LEU A 21 16.88 17.75 9.80
N GLY A 22 16.54 16.72 10.57
CA GLY A 22 17.10 16.50 11.91
C GLY A 22 18.62 16.36 11.91
N TYR A 23 19.19 15.64 10.94
CA TYR A 23 20.64 15.57 10.75
C TYR A 23 21.25 16.93 10.39
N TYR A 24 20.61 17.70 9.53
CA TYR A 24 21.07 19.04 9.17
C TYR A 24 21.05 20.01 10.38
N LEU A 25 20.02 19.92 11.23
CA LEU A 25 19.97 20.70 12.48
C LEU A 25 21.00 20.24 13.52
N MET A 26 21.39 18.96 13.51
CA MET A 26 22.45 18.44 14.39
C MET A 26 23.80 19.10 14.07
N GLU A 27 24.08 19.35 12.79
CA GLU A 27 25.28 20.03 12.33
C GLU A 27 25.35 21.49 12.82
N GLN A 28 24.19 22.16 12.97
CA GLN A 28 24.10 23.52 13.54
C GLN A 28 24.20 23.60 15.07
N ARG A 29 24.47 22.49 15.79
CA ARG A 29 24.46 22.41 17.28
C ARG A 29 23.16 22.89 17.95
N SER A 30 22.06 23.01 17.22
CA SER A 30 20.79 23.44 17.79
C SER A 30 20.15 22.29 18.56
N ASN A 31 19.85 22.46 19.86
CA ASN A 31 19.20 21.44 20.71
C ASN A 31 17.86 20.92 20.16
N TRP A 32 17.25 21.63 19.21
CA TRP A 32 16.03 21.22 18.52
C TRP A 32 16.20 19.98 17.63
N TYR A 33 17.44 19.59 17.30
CA TYR A 33 17.71 18.41 16.47
C TYR A 33 17.18 17.11 17.10
N LYS A 34 17.22 16.98 18.44
CA LYS A 34 16.72 15.78 19.15
C LYS A 34 15.21 15.62 18.97
N LEU A 35 14.47 16.71 19.12
CA LEU A 35 13.02 16.73 18.91
C LEU A 35 12.67 16.43 17.45
N ALA A 36 13.36 17.07 16.51
CA ALA A 36 13.16 16.83 15.07
C ALA A 36 13.43 15.37 14.68
N MET A 37 14.51 14.77 15.20
CA MET A 37 14.80 13.35 14.96
C MET A 37 13.76 12.41 15.59
N ILE A 38 13.34 12.64 16.83
CA ILE A 38 12.32 11.81 17.49
C ILE A 38 11.01 11.85 16.69
N ILE A 39 10.56 13.05 16.31
CA ILE A 39 9.35 13.22 15.50
C ILE A 39 9.53 12.55 14.13
N GLY A 40 10.70 12.69 13.50
CA GLY A 40 11.03 12.06 12.22
C GLY A 40 10.94 10.54 12.27
N VAL A 41 11.55 9.91 13.28
CA VAL A 41 11.54 8.45 13.45
C VAL A 41 10.14 7.92 13.75
N ILE A 42 9.38 8.58 14.63
CA ILE A 42 8.00 8.20 14.95
C ILE A 42 7.12 8.29 13.69
N THR A 43 7.20 9.41 12.97
CA THR A 43 6.42 9.63 11.75
C THR A 43 6.79 8.62 10.66
N PHE A 44 8.08 8.32 10.51
CA PHE A 44 8.56 7.30 9.59
C PHE A 44 8.04 5.91 9.95
N GLY A 45 8.10 5.53 11.23
CA GLY A 45 7.55 4.25 11.71
C GLY A 45 6.06 4.09 11.44
N ILE A 46 5.27 5.14 11.71
CA ILE A 46 3.83 5.17 11.41
C ILE A 46 3.59 5.07 9.90
N GLY A 47 4.39 5.76 9.08
CA GLY A 47 4.32 5.69 7.62
C GLY A 47 4.60 4.28 7.09
N VAL A 48 5.62 3.60 7.64
CA VAL A 48 5.98 2.22 7.29
C VAL A 48 4.86 1.24 7.69
N LEU A 49 4.35 1.32 8.92
CA LEU A 49 3.22 0.50 9.38
C LEU A 49 1.98 0.67 8.49
N THR A 50 1.67 1.92 8.14
CA THR A 50 0.55 2.25 7.26
C THR A 50 0.74 1.71 5.85
N LEU A 51 1.98 1.73 5.34
CA LEU A 51 2.32 1.15 4.05
C LEU A 51 2.15 -0.37 4.06
N ILE A 52 2.73 -1.07 5.04
CA ILE A 52 2.67 -2.53 5.17
C ILE A 52 1.21 -2.98 5.28
N TYR A 53 0.45 -2.40 6.20
CA TYR A 53 -0.97 -2.73 6.40
C TYR A 53 -1.78 -2.57 5.10
N ARG A 54 -1.50 -1.52 4.32
CA ARG A 54 -2.17 -1.28 3.04
C ARG A 54 -1.71 -2.20 1.93
N MET A 55 -0.44 -2.61 1.91
CA MET A 55 0.07 -3.58 0.95
C MET A 55 -0.65 -4.92 1.14
N ILE A 56 -0.70 -5.42 2.38
CA ILE A 56 -1.42 -6.66 2.71
C ILE A 56 -2.88 -6.56 2.28
N ARG A 57 -3.58 -5.49 2.68
CA ARG A 57 -4.99 -5.29 2.33
C ARG A 57 -5.25 -5.12 0.82
N LYS A 58 -4.26 -4.70 0.04
CA LYS A 58 -4.38 -4.61 -1.43
C LYS A 58 -4.20 -5.98 -2.07
N VAL A 59 -3.26 -6.78 -1.57
CA VAL A 59 -3.03 -8.15 -2.04
C VAL A 59 -4.30 -8.98 -1.81
N ASP A 60 -4.87 -8.95 -0.60
CA ASP A 60 -6.13 -9.65 -0.30
C ASP A 60 -7.27 -9.25 -1.25
N ARG A 61 -7.46 -7.94 -1.46
CA ARG A 61 -8.56 -7.47 -2.32
C ARG A 61 -8.35 -7.86 -3.78
N ASN A 62 -7.12 -7.84 -4.26
CA ASN A 62 -6.82 -8.23 -5.64
C ASN A 62 -7.03 -9.75 -5.83
N ALA A 63 -6.59 -10.57 -4.88
CA ALA A 63 -6.81 -12.02 -4.93
C ALA A 63 -8.30 -12.39 -4.93
N LEU A 64 -9.12 -11.69 -4.13
CA LEU A 64 -10.58 -11.90 -4.12
C LEU A 64 -11.28 -11.51 -5.43
N ILE A 65 -10.78 -10.50 -6.13
CA ILE A 65 -11.33 -10.08 -7.44
C ILE A 65 -10.99 -11.13 -8.50
N GLU A 66 -9.74 -11.59 -8.51
CA GLU A 66 -9.24 -12.62 -9.42
C GLU A 66 -10.04 -13.92 -9.28
N MET A 67 -10.28 -14.39 -8.04
CA MET A 67 -11.13 -15.56 -7.79
C MET A 67 -12.57 -15.39 -8.30
N ARG A 68 -13.14 -14.18 -8.25
CA ARG A 68 -14.48 -13.92 -8.81
C ARG A 68 -14.49 -13.90 -10.33
N GLU A 69 -13.47 -13.33 -10.96
CA GLU A 69 -13.34 -13.34 -12.42
C GLU A 69 -13.16 -14.75 -12.95
N GLU A 70 -12.36 -15.58 -12.28
CA GLU A 70 -12.17 -17.00 -12.61
C GLU A 70 -13.48 -17.78 -12.48
N ALA A 71 -14.20 -17.66 -11.35
CA ALA A 71 -15.49 -18.32 -11.14
C ALA A 71 -16.53 -17.91 -12.20
N HIS A 72 -16.59 -16.63 -12.55
CA HIS A 72 -17.52 -16.16 -13.58
C HIS A 72 -17.14 -16.68 -14.98
N LYS A 73 -15.85 -16.81 -15.27
CA LYS A 73 -15.36 -17.34 -16.54
C LYS A 73 -15.64 -18.85 -16.67
N GLU A 74 -15.51 -19.59 -15.57
CA GLU A 74 -15.87 -21.02 -15.52
C GLU A 74 -17.38 -21.24 -15.71
N GLU A 75 -18.24 -20.41 -15.11
CA GLU A 75 -19.69 -20.50 -15.32
C GLU A 75 -20.10 -20.23 -16.77
N ILE A 76 -19.49 -19.23 -17.42
CA ILE A 76 -19.76 -18.93 -18.84
C ILE A 76 -19.33 -20.11 -19.72
N HIS A 77 -18.15 -20.68 -19.47
CA HIS A 77 -17.66 -21.84 -20.22
C HIS A 77 -18.52 -23.08 -20.03
N LYS A 78 -19.10 -23.27 -18.83
CA LYS A 78 -20.00 -24.38 -18.55
C LYS A 78 -21.33 -24.24 -19.30
N LYS A 79 -21.87 -23.02 -19.35
CA LYS A 79 -23.10 -22.72 -20.12
C LYS A 79 -22.93 -22.86 -21.64
N GLU A 80 -21.78 -22.49 -22.19
CA GLU A 80 -21.48 -22.75 -23.61
C GLU A 80 -21.47 -24.25 -23.92
N LYS A 81 -20.81 -25.06 -23.08
CA LYS A 81 -20.75 -26.52 -23.28
C LYS A 81 -22.09 -27.22 -23.14
N GLU A 82 -22.97 -26.73 -22.27
CA GLU A 82 -24.33 -27.26 -22.12
C GLU A 82 -25.24 -26.84 -23.29
N GLY A 83 -25.09 -25.60 -23.80
CA GLY A 83 -25.85 -25.13 -24.97
C GLY A 83 -25.49 -25.82 -26.28
N ASP A 84 -24.21 -26.16 -26.50
CA ASP A 84 -23.75 -26.93 -27.67
C ASP A 84 -24.19 -28.40 -27.63
N ALA A 85 -24.45 -28.94 -26.44
CA ALA A 85 -24.92 -30.31 -26.24
C ALA A 85 -26.44 -30.46 -26.45
N GLU A 86 -27.23 -29.39 -26.27
CA GLU A 86 -28.68 -29.39 -26.54
C GLU A 86 -29.02 -29.13 -28.02
N GLN A 87 -28.08 -28.64 -28.83
CA GLN A 87 -28.28 -28.38 -30.27
C GLN A 87 -27.87 -29.52 -31.20
N ASN A 88 -27.27 -30.61 -30.70
CA ASN A 88 -26.94 -31.84 -31.45
C ASN A 88 -27.87 -33.00 -31.08
#